data_AF-A0A7T0KPH4-F1
#
_entry.id   AF-A0A7T0KPH4-F1
#
_cell.length_a   1.000
_cell.length_b   1.000
_cell.length_c   1.000
_cell.angle_alpha   90.00
_cell.angle_beta   90.00
_cell.angle_gamma   90.00
#
_symmetry.space_group_name_H-M   'P 1'
#
loop_
_entity.id
_entity.type
_entity.pdbx_description
1 polymer ?
#
loop_
_entity_poly.entity_id
_entity_poly.type
_entity_poly.pdbx_seq_one_letter_code
_entity_poly.pdbx_strand_id
1 'polypeptide(L)'
;MEEYLTGKSTELLDALPKKKPKVVERAEPQRGIAGLGSIYSVTDWAADEALRVNSVLMEPEERTEEEYRAEIEAWETQVRESWAGAKAKIAAGILQPATVRVKNNTSVFLHDVELRLHLEGDISGHDWVEVESILTPSALELPTPPRRWGPKERQPLGLAHDLSWASQMGNTSVLIPSSISYENGGSVHLTVDIGDLRPRGVFESEDKELVLLVNDKEMKTIHGTWEITARGHNEVFSGEINLPVEDYRDVTELAQFILEVGKKE
;
A
#
# COMPACT_ATOMS: atom_id res chain seq x y z
N MET A 1 -6.26 -9.32 6.74
CA MET A 1 -6.97 -8.04 6.48
C MET A 1 -8.03 -7.77 7.53
N GLU A 2 -9.08 -8.59 7.67
CA GLU A 2 -10.11 -8.33 8.70
C GLU A 2 -9.58 -8.29 10.13
N GLU A 3 -8.59 -9.13 10.46
CA GLU A 3 -7.92 -9.09 11.76
C GLU A 3 -7.15 -7.77 11.99
N TYR A 4 -6.49 -7.25 10.95
CA TYR A 4 -5.82 -5.94 10.99
C TYR A 4 -6.83 -4.80 11.20
N LEU A 5 -7.93 -4.80 10.43
CA LEU A 5 -9.00 -3.81 10.56
C LEU A 5 -9.61 -3.85 11.96
N THR A 6 -9.97 -5.04 12.44
CA THR A 6 -10.58 -5.23 13.76
C THR A 6 -9.65 -4.74 14.88
N GLY A 7 -8.36 -5.10 14.82
CA GLY A 7 -7.37 -4.67 15.80
C GLY A 7 -7.20 -3.16 15.84
N LYS A 8 -7.05 -2.52 14.67
CA LYS A 8 -6.88 -1.06 14.57
C LYS A 8 -8.15 -0.29 14.91
N SER A 9 -9.31 -0.76 14.47
CA SER A 9 -10.61 -0.16 14.79
C SER A 9 -10.87 -0.20 16.29
N THR A 10 -10.57 -1.32 16.95
CA THR A 10 -10.66 -1.45 18.43
C THR A 10 -9.73 -0.46 19.13
N GLU A 11 -8.47 -0.36 18.69
CA GLU A 11 -7.49 0.60 19.22
C GLU A 11 -7.97 2.07 19.08
N LEU A 12 -8.56 2.40 17.92
CA LEU A 12 -9.08 3.74 17.63
C LEU A 12 -10.35 4.06 18.44
N LEU A 13 -11.22 3.08 18.65
CA LEU A 13 -12.45 3.24 19.44
C LEU A 13 -12.16 3.29 20.95
N ASP A 14 -11.17 2.54 21.44
CA ASP A 14 -10.73 2.60 22.85
C ASP A 14 -10.14 3.96 23.24
N ALA A 15 -9.71 4.76 22.24
CA ALA A 15 -9.26 6.13 22.44
C ALA A 15 -10.41 7.11 22.77
N LEU A 16 -11.68 6.71 22.54
CA LEU A 16 -12.83 7.55 22.91
C LEU A 16 -12.88 7.77 24.43
N PRO A 17 -13.34 8.96 24.88
CA PRO A 17 -13.42 9.27 26.29
C PRO A 17 -14.39 8.30 26.97
N LYS A 18 -13.88 7.48 27.90
CA LYS A 18 -14.73 6.62 28.74
C LYS A 18 -15.74 7.51 29.45
N LYS A 19 -17.02 7.30 29.16
CA LYS A 19 -18.15 8.02 29.74
C LYS A 19 -17.96 8.08 31.25
N LYS A 20 -17.61 9.26 31.80
CA LYS A 20 -17.44 9.43 33.25
C LYS A 20 -18.75 8.95 33.91
N PRO A 21 -18.71 8.10 34.95
CA PRO A 21 -19.92 7.74 35.67
C PRO A 21 -20.58 9.03 36.14
N LYS A 22 -21.88 9.16 35.87
CA LYS A 22 -22.72 10.29 36.30
C LYS A 22 -22.42 10.54 37.77
N VAL A 23 -21.78 11.67 38.08
CA VAL A 23 -21.63 12.13 39.46
C VAL A 23 -23.06 12.35 39.96
N VAL A 24 -23.51 11.46 40.82
CA VAL A 24 -24.76 11.64 41.55
C VAL A 24 -24.57 12.88 42.41
N GLU A 25 -25.29 13.94 42.09
CA GLU A 25 -25.40 15.16 42.88
C GLU A 25 -25.75 14.76 44.32
N ARG A 26 -24.78 14.88 45.23
CA ARG A 26 -24.96 14.60 46.65
C ARG A 26 -25.23 15.92 47.35
N ALA A 27 -26.39 15.98 47.99
CA ALA A 27 -26.99 17.12 48.68
C ALA A 27 -26.03 17.91 49.58
N GLU A 28 -26.31 19.22 49.68
CA GLU A 28 -25.65 20.21 50.55
C GLU A 28 -25.49 19.71 52.00
N PRO A 29 -24.34 19.96 52.67
CA PRO A 29 -24.23 19.83 54.10
C PRO A 29 -24.41 21.18 54.81
N GLN A 30 -25.29 21.16 55.81
CA GLN A 30 -25.53 22.21 56.80
C GLN A 30 -24.27 22.55 57.62
N ARG A 31 -24.23 23.82 58.06
CA ARG A 31 -23.25 24.40 58.99
C ARG A 31 -23.13 23.63 60.31
N GLY A 32 -21.89 23.41 60.77
CA GLY A 32 -21.55 22.99 62.14
C GLY A 32 -20.04 23.10 62.40
N ILE A 33 -19.64 23.60 63.58
CA ILE A 33 -18.30 24.08 63.96
C ILE A 33 -17.45 22.99 64.68
N ALA A 34 -16.13 23.08 64.47
CA ALA A 34 -14.97 22.63 65.25
C ALA A 34 -14.46 21.17 65.19
N GLY A 35 -13.17 21.05 64.83
CA GLY A 35 -12.31 19.89 65.06
C GLY A 35 -11.03 19.93 64.22
N LEU A 36 -9.94 20.49 64.76
CA LEU A 36 -8.60 20.56 64.14
C LEU A 36 -7.99 19.16 63.94
N GLY A 37 -7.57 18.86 62.71
CA GLY A 37 -6.78 17.68 62.35
C GLY A 37 -6.04 17.91 61.03
N SER A 38 -4.77 18.30 61.15
CA SER A 38 -3.84 18.65 60.07
C SER A 38 -3.57 17.45 59.13
N ILE A 39 -3.86 17.59 57.83
CA ILE A 39 -3.21 16.81 56.75
C ILE A 39 -3.16 17.66 55.46
N TYR A 40 -1.95 17.99 55.02
CA TYR A 40 -1.49 18.50 53.72
C TYR A 40 -2.50 19.12 52.74
N SER A 41 -2.56 20.45 52.68
CA SER A 41 -3.08 21.20 51.51
C SER A 41 -1.92 21.64 50.61
N VAL A 42 -1.50 20.75 49.72
CA VAL A 42 -0.59 20.96 48.58
C VAL A 42 -1.17 20.00 47.53
N THR A 43 -1.90 20.37 46.49
CA THR A 43 -1.71 21.39 45.45
C THR A 43 -3.02 21.55 44.65
N ASP A 44 -3.62 22.74 44.60
CA ASP A 44 -4.66 23.05 43.58
C ASP A 44 -4.15 24.04 42.52
N TRP A 45 -3.06 24.76 42.78
CA TRP A 45 -2.50 25.72 41.83
C TRP A 45 -1.60 25.06 40.75
N ALA A 46 -0.98 23.92 41.06
CA ALA A 46 -0.11 23.21 40.11
C ALA A 46 -0.90 22.42 39.05
N ALA A 47 -2.15 22.02 39.35
CA ALA A 47 -3.03 21.36 38.38
C ALA A 47 -3.58 22.35 37.35
N ASP A 48 -3.92 23.57 37.78
CA ASP A 48 -4.44 24.63 36.90
C ASP A 48 -3.34 25.20 35.99
N GLU A 49 -2.11 25.34 36.48
CA GLU A 49 -0.95 25.75 35.67
C GLU A 49 -0.55 24.67 34.64
N ALA A 50 -0.56 23.38 35.02
CA ALA A 50 -0.24 22.27 34.10
C ALA A 50 -1.30 22.08 33.00
N LEU A 51 -2.59 22.31 33.29
CA LEU A 51 -3.66 22.35 32.29
C LEU A 51 -3.58 23.59 31.38
N ARG A 52 -3.12 24.73 31.90
CA ARG A 52 -2.92 25.97 31.14
C ARG A 52 -1.70 25.94 30.22
N VAL A 53 -0.58 25.37 30.64
CA VAL A 53 0.61 25.28 29.78
C VAL A 53 0.41 24.26 28.64
N ASN A 54 -0.37 23.20 28.86
CA ASN A 54 -0.66 22.20 27.82
C ASN A 54 -1.70 22.69 26.78
N SER A 55 -2.58 23.64 27.14
CA SER A 55 -3.59 24.21 26.21
C SER A 55 -3.04 25.24 25.23
N VAL A 56 -1.82 25.75 25.44
CA VAL A 56 -1.18 26.69 24.50
C VAL A 56 -0.61 25.95 23.29
N LEU A 57 -0.21 24.68 23.46
CA LEU A 57 0.39 23.83 22.43
C LEU A 57 -0.57 22.78 21.85
N MET A 58 -1.77 22.61 22.40
CA MET A 58 -2.75 21.63 21.94
C MET A 58 -4.03 22.31 21.44
N GLU A 59 -4.50 21.97 20.24
CA GLU A 59 -5.84 22.28 19.76
C GLU A 59 -6.83 21.23 20.28
N PRO A 60 -7.99 21.65 20.80
CA PRO A 60 -9.03 20.72 21.24
C PRO A 60 -9.49 19.82 20.10
N GLU A 61 -10.00 18.64 20.42
CA GLU A 61 -10.61 17.74 19.44
C GLU A 61 -11.85 18.43 18.84
N GLU A 62 -11.80 18.69 17.54
CA GLU A 62 -12.86 19.39 16.79
C GLU A 62 -13.92 18.40 16.29
N ARG A 63 -13.53 17.14 16.08
CA ARG A 63 -14.43 16.09 15.60
C ARG A 63 -15.43 15.72 16.69
N THR A 64 -16.67 15.47 16.31
CA THR A 64 -17.66 14.80 17.16
C THR A 64 -17.40 13.29 17.22
N GLU A 65 -17.92 12.61 18.24
CA GLU A 65 -17.79 11.15 18.34
C GLU A 65 -18.39 10.43 17.12
N GLU A 66 -19.48 11.00 16.55
CA GLU A 66 -20.16 10.47 15.37
C GLU A 66 -19.30 10.64 14.11
N GLU A 67 -18.71 11.82 13.91
CA GLU A 67 -17.79 12.08 12.80
C GLU A 67 -16.55 11.20 12.87
N TYR A 68 -15.99 10.96 14.07
CA TYR A 68 -14.83 10.09 14.24
C TYR A 68 -15.15 8.61 13.95
N ARG A 69 -16.33 8.13 14.36
CA ARG A 69 -16.77 6.77 13.99
C ARG A 69 -16.98 6.63 12.50
N ALA A 70 -17.59 7.63 11.85
CA ALA A 70 -17.75 7.66 10.40
C ALA A 70 -16.40 7.71 9.66
N GLU A 71 -15.41 8.42 10.19
CA GLU A 71 -14.05 8.45 9.65
C GLU A 71 -13.38 7.07 9.70
N ILE A 72 -13.56 6.32 10.80
CA ILE A 72 -13.07 4.94 10.91
C ILE A 72 -13.76 4.03 9.89
N GLU A 73 -15.09 4.09 9.76
CA GLU A 73 -15.83 3.27 8.81
C GLU A 73 -15.44 3.55 7.35
N ALA A 74 -15.25 4.83 7.01
CA ALA A 74 -14.77 5.25 5.70
C ALA A 74 -13.36 4.72 5.43
N TRP A 75 -12.45 4.81 6.41
CA TRP A 75 -11.11 4.25 6.30
C TRP A 75 -11.13 2.73 6.11
N GLU A 76 -11.92 1.99 6.90
CA GLU A 76 -12.02 0.53 6.74
C GLU A 76 -12.52 0.15 5.34
N THR A 77 -13.48 0.91 4.81
CA THR A 77 -14.01 0.71 3.45
C THR A 77 -12.92 0.90 2.40
N GLN A 78 -12.17 2.01 2.47
CA GLN A 78 -11.07 2.28 1.54
C GLN A 78 -9.97 1.21 1.62
N VAL A 79 -9.68 0.68 2.82
CA VAL A 79 -8.71 -0.42 2.98
C VAL A 79 -9.23 -1.69 2.30
N ARG A 80 -10.51 -2.04 2.45
CA ARG A 80 -11.10 -3.20 1.77
C ARG A 80 -11.04 -3.06 0.25
N GLU A 81 -11.32 -1.87 -0.27
CA GLU A 81 -11.21 -1.55 -1.70
C GLU A 81 -9.77 -1.67 -2.21
N SER A 82 -8.79 -1.20 -1.44
CA SER A 82 -7.37 -1.20 -1.81
C SER A 82 -6.69 -2.56 -1.60
N TRP A 83 -7.34 -3.50 -0.89
CA TRP A 83 -6.73 -4.77 -0.48
C TRP A 83 -6.31 -5.65 -1.66
N ALA A 84 -7.06 -5.63 -2.76
CA ALA A 84 -6.70 -6.39 -3.95
C ALA A 84 -5.35 -5.92 -4.54
N GLY A 85 -5.15 -4.60 -4.64
CA GLY A 85 -3.88 -4.00 -5.08
C GLY A 85 -2.73 -4.29 -4.12
N ALA A 86 -2.98 -4.20 -2.81
CA ALA A 86 -1.98 -4.56 -1.80
C ALA A 86 -1.51 -6.02 -1.93
N LYS A 87 -2.42 -6.97 -2.15
CA LYS A 87 -2.04 -8.38 -2.40
C LYS A 87 -1.20 -8.53 -3.67
N ALA A 88 -1.55 -7.82 -4.75
CA ALA A 88 -0.80 -7.86 -5.99
C ALA A 88 0.62 -7.32 -5.81
N LYS A 89 0.80 -6.23 -5.05
CA LYS A 89 2.11 -5.69 -4.69
C LYS A 89 2.95 -6.67 -3.85
N ILE A 90 2.32 -7.31 -2.85
CA ILE A 90 3.01 -8.33 -2.05
C ILE A 90 3.48 -9.48 -2.95
N ALA A 91 2.62 -9.94 -3.85
CA ALA A 91 2.95 -10.99 -4.80
C ALA A 91 4.08 -10.57 -5.76
N ALA A 92 4.03 -9.35 -6.29
CA ALA A 92 5.06 -8.79 -7.17
C ALA A 92 6.45 -8.73 -6.51
N GLY A 93 6.52 -8.58 -5.18
CA GLY A 93 7.78 -8.59 -4.45
C GLY A 93 8.41 -9.98 -4.30
N ILE A 94 7.59 -11.02 -4.14
CA ILE A 94 8.09 -12.38 -3.83
C ILE A 94 8.18 -13.31 -5.03
N LEU A 95 7.45 -13.00 -6.11
CA LEU A 95 7.43 -13.82 -7.31
C LEU A 95 8.65 -13.54 -8.17
N GLN A 96 9.04 -14.53 -8.95
CA GLN A 96 10.11 -14.39 -9.90
C GLN A 96 9.66 -13.49 -11.06
N PRO A 97 10.46 -12.47 -11.44
CA PRO A 97 10.16 -11.68 -12.62
C PRO A 97 10.19 -12.51 -13.89
N ALA A 98 9.30 -12.18 -14.83
CA ALA A 98 9.26 -12.76 -16.16
C ALA A 98 10.32 -12.09 -17.06
N THR A 99 11.02 -12.91 -17.85
CA THR A 99 12.00 -12.46 -18.84
C THR A 99 11.51 -12.78 -20.25
N VAL A 100 11.50 -11.79 -21.14
CA VAL A 100 11.14 -11.97 -22.54
C VAL A 100 12.42 -12.10 -23.36
N ARG A 101 12.56 -13.20 -24.09
CA ARG A 101 13.71 -13.45 -24.95
C ARG A 101 13.29 -13.67 -26.41
N VAL A 102 13.81 -12.85 -27.31
CA VAL A 102 13.50 -12.89 -28.74
C VAL A 102 14.76 -13.14 -29.54
N LYS A 103 14.71 -14.12 -30.46
CA LYS A 103 15.86 -14.49 -31.30
C LYS A 103 15.53 -14.32 -32.78
N ASN A 104 16.36 -13.56 -33.48
CA ASN A 104 16.28 -13.47 -34.93
C ASN A 104 16.88 -14.72 -35.56
N ASN A 105 16.04 -15.62 -36.05
CA ASN A 105 16.48 -16.85 -36.72
C ASN A 105 16.80 -16.67 -38.21
N THR A 106 16.74 -15.45 -38.73
CA THR A 106 17.03 -15.15 -40.15
C THR A 106 18.49 -14.76 -40.34
N SER A 107 18.90 -14.56 -41.61
CA SER A 107 20.18 -13.95 -41.98
C SER A 107 20.08 -12.44 -42.23
N VAL A 108 18.92 -11.83 -41.98
CA VAL A 108 18.63 -10.41 -42.26
C VAL A 108 18.70 -9.60 -40.97
N PHE A 109 19.22 -8.38 -41.05
CA PHE A 109 19.20 -7.45 -39.93
C PHE A 109 17.81 -6.79 -39.85
N LEU A 110 17.15 -6.94 -38.70
CA LEU A 110 15.84 -6.34 -38.44
C LEU A 110 16.05 -5.06 -37.64
N HIS A 111 15.43 -3.97 -38.09
CA HIS A 111 15.47 -2.68 -37.43
C HIS A 111 14.16 -2.39 -36.73
N ASP A 112 14.24 -1.71 -35.58
CA ASP A 112 13.07 -1.14 -34.90
C ASP A 112 11.96 -2.19 -34.75
N VAL A 113 12.32 -3.27 -34.04
CA VAL A 113 11.50 -4.45 -33.85
C VAL A 113 10.61 -4.25 -32.63
N GLU A 114 9.31 -4.47 -32.80
CA GLU A 114 8.32 -4.45 -31.71
C GLU A 114 7.66 -5.83 -31.61
N LEU A 115 7.60 -6.37 -30.40
CA LEU A 115 6.84 -7.58 -30.08
C LEU A 115 5.57 -7.19 -29.32
N ARG A 116 4.44 -7.70 -29.78
CA ARG A 116 3.16 -7.69 -29.06
C ARG A 116 2.83 -9.11 -28.64
N LEU A 117 2.49 -9.30 -27.37
CA LEU A 117 2.15 -10.60 -26.81
C LEU A 117 0.82 -10.48 -26.07
N HIS A 118 -0.16 -11.27 -26.48
CA HIS A 118 -1.44 -11.42 -25.80
C HIS A 118 -1.43 -12.72 -25.00
N LEU A 119 -1.77 -12.65 -23.72
CA LEU A 119 -1.90 -13.78 -22.81
C LEU A 119 -3.35 -13.91 -22.35
N GLU A 120 -3.95 -15.05 -22.65
CA GLU A 120 -5.36 -15.34 -22.40
C GLU A 120 -5.61 -15.80 -20.96
N GLY A 121 -6.75 -15.38 -20.40
CA GLY A 121 -7.24 -15.80 -19.10
C GLY A 121 -7.13 -14.72 -18.02
N ASP A 122 -7.61 -15.04 -16.82
CA ASP A 122 -7.62 -14.14 -15.66
C ASP A 122 -6.19 -13.96 -15.09
N ILE A 123 -5.42 -13.16 -15.82
CA ILE A 123 -4.02 -12.86 -15.62
C ILE A 123 -3.88 -11.34 -15.54
N SER A 124 -2.94 -10.88 -14.73
CA SER A 124 -2.56 -9.46 -14.67
C SER A 124 -1.04 -9.30 -14.63
N GLY A 125 -0.54 -8.32 -15.38
CA GLY A 125 0.84 -7.85 -15.30
C GLY A 125 1.00 -6.81 -14.18
N HIS A 126 2.11 -6.87 -13.47
CA HIS A 126 2.51 -5.92 -12.43
C HIS A 126 4.01 -5.65 -12.54
N ASP A 127 4.42 -4.41 -12.28
CA ASP A 127 5.83 -4.08 -12.13
C ASP A 127 6.45 -4.92 -11.01
N TRP A 128 7.63 -5.48 -11.27
CA TRP A 128 8.38 -6.14 -10.20
C TRP A 128 8.87 -5.11 -9.19
N VAL A 129 8.84 -5.47 -7.91
CA VAL A 129 9.29 -4.60 -6.82
C VAL A 129 10.27 -5.34 -5.92
N GLU A 130 11.23 -4.63 -5.35
CA GLU A 130 12.13 -5.23 -4.35
C GLU A 130 11.33 -5.59 -3.09
N VAL A 131 11.59 -6.75 -2.49
CA VAL A 131 10.88 -7.20 -1.27
C VAL A 131 11.00 -6.16 -0.16
N GLU A 132 12.18 -5.57 0.00
CA GLU A 132 12.47 -4.55 0.99
C GLU A 132 11.60 -3.30 0.82
N SER A 133 11.21 -3.01 -0.42
CA SER A 133 10.36 -1.86 -0.75
C SER A 133 8.90 -2.04 -0.32
N ILE A 134 8.44 -3.27 -0.06
CA ILE A 134 7.05 -3.58 0.33
C ILE A 134 6.87 -3.91 1.81
N LEU A 135 7.92 -3.84 2.63
CA LEU A 135 7.87 -4.27 4.04
C LEU A 135 7.11 -3.34 5.00
N THR A 136 6.47 -2.28 4.50
CA THR A 136 5.69 -1.32 5.31
C THR A 136 4.24 -1.22 4.83
N PRO A 137 3.26 -1.00 5.72
CA PRO A 137 1.86 -0.81 5.31
C PRO A 137 1.66 0.34 4.31
N SER A 138 2.44 1.41 4.45
CA SER A 138 2.44 2.56 3.53
C SER A 138 2.92 2.20 2.13
N ALA A 139 3.89 1.29 2.01
CA ALA A 139 4.37 0.83 0.71
C ALA A 139 3.33 0.00 -0.07
N LEU A 140 2.39 -0.62 0.66
CA LEU A 140 1.25 -1.32 0.07
C LEU A 140 0.14 -0.38 -0.43
N GLU A 141 0.36 0.93 -0.39
CA GLU A 141 -0.63 1.96 -0.77
C GLU A 141 -1.96 1.82 0.00
N LEU A 142 -1.90 1.28 1.22
CA LEU A 142 -3.07 1.20 2.07
C LEU A 142 -3.38 2.59 2.65
N PRO A 143 -4.68 2.97 2.73
CA PRO A 143 -5.10 4.19 3.39
C PRO A 143 -4.54 4.28 4.82
N THR A 144 -4.01 5.45 5.17
CA THR A 144 -3.48 5.70 6.51
C THR A 144 -4.63 5.69 7.52
N PRO A 145 -4.50 4.98 8.67
CA PRO A 145 -5.55 4.97 9.68
C PRO A 145 -5.83 6.38 10.23
N PRO A 146 -7.09 6.68 10.60
CA PRO A 146 -7.47 7.92 11.25
C PRO A 146 -6.64 8.20 12.50
N ARG A 147 -6.45 9.48 12.80
CA ARG A 147 -5.77 9.90 14.03
C ARG A 147 -6.59 9.49 15.26
N ARG A 148 -5.95 8.86 16.25
CA ARG A 148 -6.53 8.59 17.58
C ARG A 148 -7.25 9.82 18.13
N TRP A 149 -8.42 9.59 18.74
CA TRP A 149 -9.22 10.63 19.38
C TRP A 149 -8.42 11.43 20.43
N GLY A 150 -8.55 12.76 20.42
CA GLY A 150 -7.98 13.63 21.44
C GLY A 150 -7.45 14.96 20.90
N PRO A 151 -6.95 15.84 21.79
CA PRO A 151 -6.37 17.11 21.37
C PRO A 151 -5.16 16.89 20.46
N LYS A 152 -5.02 17.71 19.40
CA LYS A 152 -3.88 17.66 18.46
C LYS A 152 -2.83 18.70 18.85
N GLU A 153 -1.56 18.43 18.63
CA GLU A 153 -0.54 19.48 18.77
C GLU A 153 -0.80 20.59 17.75
N ARG A 154 -0.75 21.84 18.20
CA ARG A 154 -0.73 23.02 17.34
C ARG A 154 0.54 22.96 16.51
N GLN A 155 0.36 22.73 15.21
CA GLN A 155 1.45 22.91 14.27
C GLN A 155 1.83 24.40 14.29
N PRO A 156 3.11 24.76 14.55
CA PRO A 156 3.52 26.14 14.51
C PRO A 156 3.24 26.70 13.11
N LEU A 157 2.45 27.79 13.05
CA LEU A 157 2.16 28.56 11.84
C LEU A 157 3.48 28.91 11.15
N GLY A 158 3.81 28.15 10.11
CA GLY A 158 5.11 28.21 9.42
C GLY A 158 5.61 26.87 8.87
N LEU A 159 5.08 25.73 9.35
CA LEU A 159 5.43 24.39 8.84
C LEU A 159 4.24 23.64 8.18
N ALA A 160 3.07 24.27 8.11
CA ALA A 160 1.87 23.70 7.47
C ALA A 160 1.87 23.83 5.93
N HIS A 161 3.02 24.14 5.33
CA HIS A 161 3.22 23.92 3.92
C HIS A 161 4.30 22.87 3.77
N ASP A 162 3.86 21.73 3.25
CA ASP A 162 4.70 20.81 2.53
C ASP A 162 5.63 20.01 3.46
N LEU A 163 5.16 18.90 4.03
CA LEU A 163 6.04 17.74 4.29
C LEU A 163 5.69 16.59 3.33
N SER A 164 4.85 16.88 2.33
CA SER A 164 4.52 16.00 1.20
C SER A 164 5.60 16.00 0.11
N TRP A 165 6.55 16.94 0.12
CA TRP A 165 7.68 16.96 -0.82
C TRP A 165 8.85 16.06 -0.37
N ALA A 166 8.98 15.78 0.93
CA ALA A 166 10.06 14.93 1.44
C ALA A 166 9.88 13.46 1.03
N SER A 167 8.64 13.01 0.79
CA SER A 167 8.33 11.73 0.15
C SER A 167 8.45 11.76 -1.38
N GLN A 168 8.68 12.93 -1.99
CA GLN A 168 8.88 13.09 -3.44
C GLN A 168 10.35 13.21 -3.84
N MET A 169 11.31 13.20 -2.90
CA MET A 169 12.69 12.89 -3.26
C MET A 169 12.84 11.40 -3.47
N GLY A 170 12.19 10.91 -4.53
CA GLY A 170 12.50 9.61 -5.11
C GLY A 170 13.99 9.57 -5.41
N ASN A 171 14.61 8.43 -5.07
CA ASN A 171 15.92 8.07 -5.58
C ASN A 171 16.00 8.49 -7.05
N THR A 172 17.00 9.29 -7.41
CA THR A 172 17.39 9.45 -8.81
C THR A 172 18.08 8.15 -9.23
N SER A 173 17.34 7.04 -9.20
CA SER A 173 17.65 5.88 -10.03
C SER A 173 17.74 6.42 -11.44
N VAL A 174 18.81 6.09 -12.16
CA VAL A 174 18.84 6.29 -13.61
C VAL A 174 17.57 5.63 -14.14
N LEU A 175 16.62 6.44 -14.63
CA LEU A 175 15.40 5.95 -15.26
C LEU A 175 15.82 5.29 -16.57
N ILE A 176 16.20 4.01 -16.47
CA ILE A 176 16.28 3.14 -17.64
C ILE A 176 14.82 2.90 -18.01
N PRO A 177 14.36 3.37 -19.19
CA PRO A 177 12.99 3.14 -19.62
C PRO A 177 12.78 1.63 -19.78
N SER A 178 11.76 1.09 -19.13
CA SER A 178 11.42 -0.33 -19.23
C SER A 178 11.23 -0.74 -20.68
N SER A 179 11.80 -1.88 -21.06
CA SER A 179 11.63 -2.45 -22.40
C SER A 179 10.23 -3.05 -22.60
N ILE A 180 9.52 -3.31 -21.51
CA ILE A 180 8.19 -3.92 -21.48
C ILE A 180 7.16 -2.92 -20.95
N SER A 181 6.02 -2.84 -21.64
CA SER A 181 4.80 -2.19 -21.17
C SER A 181 3.65 -3.19 -21.20
N TYR A 182 2.61 -2.99 -20.38
CA TYR A 182 1.49 -3.92 -20.29
C TYR A 182 0.14 -3.23 -20.07
N GLU A 183 -0.92 -3.89 -20.55
CA GLU A 183 -2.31 -3.52 -20.31
C GLU A 183 -3.09 -4.69 -19.71
N ASN A 184 -3.85 -4.41 -18.64
CA ASN A 184 -4.66 -5.40 -17.91
C ASN A 184 -6.14 -5.26 -18.28
N GLY A 185 -6.83 -6.37 -18.57
CA GLY A 185 -8.24 -6.35 -18.95
C GLY A 185 -8.97 -7.70 -18.87
N GLY A 186 -8.62 -8.58 -17.93
CA GLY A 186 -9.07 -9.97 -17.92
C GLY A 186 -8.32 -10.87 -18.92
N SER A 187 -7.25 -10.31 -19.46
CA SER A 187 -6.13 -10.87 -20.23
C SER A 187 -5.00 -9.85 -20.10
N VAL A 188 -3.79 -10.22 -20.52
CA VAL A 188 -2.64 -9.31 -20.51
C VAL A 188 -2.15 -9.07 -21.93
N HIS A 189 -2.03 -7.81 -22.31
CA HIS A 189 -1.33 -7.41 -23.52
C HIS A 189 0.02 -6.81 -23.14
N LEU A 190 1.12 -7.45 -23.57
CA LEU A 190 2.47 -6.96 -23.40
C LEU A 190 2.95 -6.36 -24.72
N THR A 191 3.58 -5.19 -24.64
CA THR A 191 4.33 -4.59 -25.74
C THR A 191 5.79 -4.48 -25.34
N VAL A 192 6.67 -5.07 -26.13
CA VAL A 192 8.11 -5.13 -25.88
C VAL A 192 8.86 -4.43 -26.99
N ASP A 193 9.60 -3.38 -26.64
CA ASP A 193 10.49 -2.67 -27.55
C ASP A 193 11.84 -3.38 -27.60
N ILE A 194 12.13 -4.00 -28.75
CA ILE A 194 13.36 -4.76 -28.98
C ILE A 194 14.44 -3.89 -29.66
N GLY A 195 14.03 -2.84 -30.38
CA GLY A 195 14.93 -2.04 -31.20
C GLY A 195 15.60 -2.84 -32.33
N ASP A 196 16.92 -2.70 -32.48
CA ASP A 196 17.68 -3.32 -33.57
C ASP A 196 18.10 -4.77 -33.26
N LEU A 197 17.65 -5.73 -34.08
CA LEU A 197 17.94 -7.16 -33.88
C LEU A 197 18.77 -7.76 -35.03
N ARG A 198 20.08 -7.90 -34.77
CA ARG A 198 21.07 -8.45 -35.73
C ARG A 198 20.72 -9.86 -36.21
N PRO A 199 21.22 -10.29 -37.39
CA PRO A 199 21.10 -11.68 -37.84
C PRO A 199 21.61 -12.64 -36.78
N ARG A 200 20.84 -13.66 -36.43
CA ARG A 200 21.16 -14.63 -35.36
C ARG A 200 21.30 -14.02 -33.96
N GLY A 201 21.01 -12.72 -33.82
CA GLY A 201 21.03 -11.99 -32.56
C GLY A 201 19.90 -12.41 -31.62
N VAL A 202 20.10 -12.10 -30.35
CA VAL A 202 19.17 -12.35 -29.27
C VAL A 202 18.95 -11.04 -28.52
N PHE A 203 17.69 -10.71 -28.32
CA PHE A 203 17.24 -9.72 -27.35
C PHE A 203 16.76 -10.46 -26.11
N GLU A 204 17.04 -9.89 -24.95
CA GLU A 204 16.57 -10.33 -23.65
C GLU A 204 16.15 -9.07 -22.89
N SER A 205 14.92 -9.03 -22.41
CA SER A 205 14.43 -7.93 -21.57
C SER A 205 15.28 -7.82 -20.31
N GLU A 206 15.31 -6.64 -19.68
CA GLU A 206 16.03 -6.49 -18.43
C GLU A 206 15.45 -7.42 -17.35
N ASP A 207 16.33 -7.87 -16.46
CA ASP A 207 15.90 -8.58 -15.27
C ASP A 207 15.07 -7.64 -14.41
N LYS A 208 13.96 -8.14 -13.85
CA LYS A 208 13.12 -7.42 -12.87
C LYS A 208 12.22 -6.29 -13.42
N GLU A 209 11.67 -6.44 -14.62
CA GLU A 209 10.67 -5.48 -15.13
C GLU A 209 9.22 -5.89 -14.77
N LEU A 210 8.86 -7.16 -14.97
CA LEU A 210 7.46 -7.60 -14.95
C LEU A 210 7.25 -8.86 -14.10
N VAL A 211 6.12 -8.93 -13.40
CA VAL A 211 5.56 -10.15 -12.82
C VAL A 211 4.18 -10.41 -13.41
N LEU A 212 3.87 -11.68 -13.70
CA LEU A 212 2.54 -12.11 -14.12
C LEU A 212 1.84 -12.81 -12.95
N LEU A 213 0.65 -12.32 -12.60
CA LEU A 213 -0.21 -12.91 -11.58
C LEU A 213 -1.39 -13.62 -12.23
N VAL A 214 -1.57 -14.89 -11.89
CA VAL A 214 -2.71 -15.70 -12.32
C VAL A 214 -3.70 -15.78 -11.14
N ASN A 215 -4.93 -15.30 -11.36
CA ASN A 215 -5.97 -15.33 -10.33
C ASN A 215 -6.76 -16.64 -10.30
N ASP A 216 -6.77 -17.38 -11.40
CA ASP A 216 -7.37 -18.71 -11.50
C ASP A 216 -6.45 -19.79 -10.93
N LYS A 217 -6.84 -20.38 -9.79
CA LYS A 217 -6.07 -21.41 -9.08
C LYS A 217 -5.96 -22.73 -9.84
N GLU A 218 -6.89 -23.00 -10.74
CA GLU A 218 -6.93 -24.25 -11.50
C GLU A 218 -6.13 -24.13 -12.82
N MET A 219 -5.80 -22.91 -13.24
CA MET A 219 -5.02 -22.67 -14.45
C MET A 219 -3.60 -23.22 -14.31
N LYS A 220 -3.24 -24.13 -15.21
CA LYS A 220 -1.89 -24.74 -15.26
C LYS A 220 -1.04 -24.25 -16.43
N THR A 221 -1.68 -23.70 -17.45
CA THR A 221 -1.04 -23.20 -18.65
C THR A 221 -1.72 -21.92 -19.08
N ILE A 222 -0.93 -20.90 -19.38
CA ILE A 222 -1.36 -19.68 -20.03
C ILE A 222 -1.19 -19.88 -21.53
N HIS A 223 -2.27 -19.71 -22.28
CA HIS A 223 -2.25 -19.68 -23.73
C HIS A 223 -2.03 -18.24 -24.19
N GLY A 224 -1.23 -18.04 -25.22
CA GLY A 224 -1.00 -16.70 -25.75
C GLY A 224 -0.66 -16.70 -27.23
N THR A 225 -0.83 -15.53 -27.83
CA THR A 225 -0.47 -15.25 -29.22
C THR A 225 0.51 -14.09 -29.25
N TRP A 226 1.43 -14.11 -30.21
CA TRP A 226 2.39 -13.04 -30.38
C TRP A 226 2.43 -12.57 -31.82
N GLU A 227 2.76 -11.29 -31.97
CA GLU A 227 3.00 -10.62 -33.24
C GLU A 227 4.31 -9.84 -33.15
N ILE A 228 5.16 -9.94 -34.17
CA ILE A 228 6.40 -9.18 -34.30
C ILE A 228 6.33 -8.38 -35.59
N THR A 229 6.67 -7.10 -35.48
CA THR A 229 6.85 -6.20 -36.61
C THR A 229 8.27 -5.65 -36.62
N ALA A 230 8.77 -5.30 -37.81
CA ALA A 230 10.09 -4.71 -37.98
C ALA A 230 10.03 -3.65 -39.07
N ARG A 231 10.73 -2.53 -38.87
CA ARG A 231 10.73 -1.44 -39.84
C ARG A 231 11.33 -1.87 -41.18
N GLY A 232 10.66 -1.50 -42.26
CA GLY A 232 11.07 -1.86 -43.62
C GLY A 232 10.66 -3.27 -44.04
N HIS A 233 10.00 -4.03 -43.17
CA HIS A 233 9.33 -5.28 -43.48
C HIS A 233 7.82 -5.06 -43.50
N ASN A 234 7.15 -5.39 -44.61
CA ASN A 234 5.69 -5.26 -44.77
C ASN A 234 4.94 -6.51 -44.29
N GLU A 235 5.58 -7.35 -43.50
CA GLU A 235 5.05 -8.62 -43.00
C GLU A 235 4.96 -8.55 -41.47
N VAL A 236 3.88 -9.08 -40.92
CA VAL A 236 3.72 -9.33 -39.49
C VAL A 236 4.04 -10.80 -39.26
N PHE A 237 5.04 -11.08 -38.43
CA PHE A 237 5.32 -12.44 -37.99
C PHE A 237 4.43 -12.75 -36.80
N SER A 238 3.79 -13.91 -36.77
CA SER A 238 2.95 -14.29 -35.65
C SER A 238 3.09 -15.75 -35.27
N GLY A 239 2.63 -16.07 -34.06
CA GLY A 239 2.58 -17.43 -33.57
C GLY A 239 1.89 -17.54 -32.22
N GLU A 240 2.00 -18.72 -31.64
CA GLU A 240 1.42 -19.06 -30.35
C GLU A 240 2.52 -19.35 -29.32
N ILE A 241 2.19 -19.15 -28.05
CA ILE A 241 3.04 -19.49 -26.92
C ILE A 241 2.19 -20.12 -25.81
N ASN A 242 2.78 -21.07 -25.11
CA ASN A 242 2.18 -21.71 -23.95
C ASN A 242 3.14 -21.57 -22.78
N LEU A 243 2.71 -20.92 -21.70
CA LEU A 243 3.53 -20.70 -20.51
C LEU A 243 2.99 -21.57 -19.37
N PRO A 244 3.82 -22.39 -18.72
CA PRO A 244 3.40 -23.11 -17.52
C PRO A 244 3.16 -22.12 -16.38
N VAL A 245 2.11 -22.36 -15.59
CA VAL A 245 1.84 -21.62 -14.36
C VAL A 245 2.56 -22.31 -13.20
N GLU A 246 3.32 -21.55 -12.41
CA GLU A 246 3.94 -22.08 -11.20
C GLU A 246 2.91 -22.51 -10.14
N ASP A 247 3.35 -23.29 -9.16
CA ASP A 247 2.50 -23.66 -8.04
C ASP A 247 2.03 -22.43 -7.26
N TYR A 248 0.79 -22.53 -6.75
CA TYR A 248 0.17 -21.50 -5.95
C TYR A 248 1.05 -21.11 -4.75
N ARG A 249 1.34 -19.81 -4.62
CA ARG A 249 2.04 -19.25 -3.46
C ARG A 249 1.07 -18.54 -2.53
N ASP A 250 1.02 -18.98 -1.28
CA ASP A 250 0.26 -18.29 -0.24
C ASP A 250 1.07 -17.10 0.28
N VAL A 251 0.49 -15.90 0.21
CA VAL A 251 1.10 -14.65 0.66
C VAL A 251 0.64 -14.23 2.06
N THR A 252 -0.16 -15.06 2.73
CA THR A 252 -0.83 -14.71 4.00
C THR A 252 0.16 -14.37 5.11
N GLU A 253 1.23 -15.16 5.30
CA GLU A 253 2.21 -14.94 6.36
C GLU A 253 2.97 -13.62 6.18
N LEU A 254 3.39 -13.32 4.95
CA LEU A 254 4.07 -12.05 4.63
C LEU A 254 3.12 -10.86 4.80
N ALA A 255 1.86 -11.00 4.38
CA ALA A 255 0.85 -9.99 4.60
C ALA A 255 0.61 -9.71 6.10
N GLN A 256 0.57 -10.76 6.93
CA GLN A 256 0.45 -10.62 8.39
C GLN A 256 1.68 -9.94 9.00
N PHE A 257 2.88 -10.30 8.53
CA PHE A 257 4.14 -9.69 8.96
C PHE A 257 4.16 -8.18 8.66
N ILE A 258 3.84 -7.78 7.43
CA ILE A 258 3.84 -6.37 7.01
C ILE A 258 2.80 -5.55 7.78
N LEU A 259 1.61 -6.13 8.02
CA LEU A 259 0.53 -5.49 8.77
C LEU A 259 0.70 -5.56 10.29
N GLU A 260 1.77 -6.19 10.77
CA GLU A 260 2.06 -6.42 12.19
C GLU A 260 0.94 -7.15 12.96
N VAL A 261 0.17 -7.96 12.25
CA VAL A 261 -0.93 -8.74 12.82
C VAL A 261 -0.36 -9.96 13.54
N GLY A 262 -0.80 -10.21 14.77
CA GLY A 262 -0.40 -11.40 15.54
C GLY A 262 0.95 -11.28 16.27
N LYS A 263 1.64 -10.13 16.22
CA LYS A 263 2.75 -9.84 17.15
C LYS A 263 2.16 -9.65 18.56
N LYS A 264 2.18 -10.70 19.38
CA LYS A 264 2.06 -10.55 20.84
C LYS A 264 3.34 -9.91 21.35
N GLU A 265 3.23 -8.74 21.98
CA GLU A 265 4.25 -8.22 22.90
C GLU A 265 4.38 -9.12 24.13
#